data_AF-A0A443RWT5-F1
#
_entry.id   AF-A0A443RWT5-F1
#
_cell.length_a   1.000
_cell.length_b   1.000
_cell.length_c   1.000
_cell.angle_alpha   90.00
_cell.angle_beta   90.00
_cell.angle_gamma   90.00
#
_symmetry.space_group_name_H-M   'P 1'
#
loop_
_entity.id
_entity.type
_entity.pdbx_description
1 polymer ?
#
loop_
_entity_poly.entity_id
_entity_poly.type
_entity_poly.pdbx_seq_one_letter_code
_entity_poly.pdbx_strand_id
1 'polypeptide(L)'
;MKIFIDIGILLLVARCFLCEKVLQARFDRCEDPKIDALSSNSETSELFIFNGEYFYVFDVKSHTIREERIIRKYWPDVRTPIDAVSTHVENEYFVTIFVKVS
;
A
#
# COMPACT_ATOMS: atom_id res chain seq x y z
N MET A 1 -3.57 -28.47 46.48
CA MET A 1 -4.41 -27.68 45.55
C MET A 1 -3.78 -26.31 45.30
N LYS A 2 -2.56 -26.27 44.75
CA LYS A 2 -1.83 -25.05 44.34
C LYS A 2 -1.16 -25.26 42.98
N ILE A 3 -0.64 -26.48 42.78
CA ILE A 3 0.00 -26.98 41.56
C ILE A 3 -0.88 -26.87 40.29
N PHE A 4 -2.20 -27.07 40.41
CA PHE A 4 -3.11 -27.02 39.24
C PHE A 4 -3.39 -25.60 38.74
N ILE A 5 -3.22 -24.58 39.58
CA ILE A 5 -3.43 -23.17 39.21
C ILE A 5 -2.21 -22.65 38.44
N ASP A 6 -1.01 -23.06 38.86
CA ASP A 6 0.25 -22.63 38.23
C ASP A 6 0.41 -23.22 36.80
N ILE A 7 -0.01 -24.46 36.56
CA ILE A 7 0.04 -25.08 35.22
C ILE A 7 -1.00 -24.44 34.27
N GLY A 8 -2.17 -24.08 34.79
CA GLY A 8 -3.24 -23.43 34.01
C GLY A 8 -2.84 -22.03 33.51
N ILE A 9 -2.12 -21.26 34.35
CA ILE A 9 -1.58 -19.95 33.97
C ILE A 9 -0.47 -20.12 32.93
N LEU A 10 0.45 -21.08 33.11
CA LEU A 10 1.57 -21.31 32.19
C LEU A 10 1.10 -21.66 30.76
N LEU A 11 0.01 -22.41 30.63
CA LEU A 11 -0.61 -22.77 29.34
C LEU A 11 -1.30 -21.58 28.64
N LEU A 12 -1.88 -20.64 29.41
CA LEU A 12 -2.47 -19.41 28.88
C LEU A 12 -1.41 -18.45 28.35
N VAL A 13 -0.29 -18.28 29.06
CA VAL A 13 0.82 -17.43 28.59
C VAL A 13 1.48 -18.02 27.33
N ALA A 14 1.68 -19.34 27.28
CA ALA A 14 2.27 -20.01 26.11
C ALA A 14 1.42 -19.88 24.82
N ARG A 15 0.09 -19.79 24.93
CA ARG A 15 -0.80 -19.55 23.78
C ARG A 15 -0.77 -18.11 23.27
N CYS A 16 -0.48 -17.12 24.11
CA CYS A 16 -0.34 -15.73 23.68
C CYS A 16 0.96 -15.47 22.89
N PHE A 17 2.04 -16.21 23.16
CA PHE A 17 3.33 -16.00 22.49
C PHE A 17 3.40 -16.52 21.04
N LEU A 18 2.39 -17.27 20.57
CA LEU A 18 2.34 -17.80 19.19
C LEU A 18 1.59 -16.91 18.20
N CYS A 19 1.13 -15.72 18.60
CA CYS A 19 0.27 -14.86 17.78
C CYS A 19 0.94 -13.61 17.19
N GLU A 20 2.28 -13.53 17.14
CA GLU A 20 2.96 -12.43 16.43
C GLU A 20 4.14 -12.92 15.60
N LYS A 21 3.89 -13.87 14.71
CA LYS A 21 4.56 -13.81 13.41
C LYS A 21 3.55 -13.24 12.44
N VAL A 22 3.39 -11.91 12.50
CA VAL A 22 2.88 -11.16 11.35
C VAL A 22 3.91 -11.37 10.26
N LEU A 23 3.75 -12.46 9.51
CA LEU A 23 4.39 -12.61 8.22
C LEU A 23 3.79 -11.46 7.41
N GLN A 24 4.50 -10.34 7.37
CA GLN A 24 4.15 -9.20 6.55
C GLN A 24 4.22 -9.74 5.13
N ALA A 25 3.07 -10.20 4.61
CA ALA A 25 2.95 -10.75 3.28
C ALA A 25 3.32 -9.61 2.34
N ARG A 26 4.59 -9.57 1.94
CA ARG A 26 5.08 -8.60 1.00
C ARG A 26 4.41 -8.99 -0.32
N PHE A 27 3.54 -8.12 -0.81
CA PHE A 27 2.88 -8.31 -2.09
C PHE A 27 3.94 -8.56 -3.17
N ASP A 28 3.94 -9.75 -3.76
CA ASP A 28 4.75 -10.05 -4.93
C ASP A 28 3.94 -9.68 -6.19
N ARG A 29 4.37 -8.59 -6.82
CA ARG A 29 3.79 -8.05 -8.05
C ARG A 29 3.74 -9.06 -9.19
N CYS A 30 4.63 -10.06 -9.19
CA CYS A 30 4.74 -11.05 -10.25
C CYS A 30 3.84 -12.27 -10.01
N GLU A 31 3.51 -12.59 -8.76
CA GLU A 31 2.69 -13.76 -8.43
C GLU A 31 1.19 -13.47 -8.52
N ASP A 32 0.75 -12.27 -8.11
CA ASP A 32 -0.65 -11.84 -8.16
C ASP A 32 -0.77 -10.37 -8.63
N PRO A 33 -0.61 -10.09 -9.94
CA PRO A 33 -0.58 -8.73 -10.44
C PRO A 33 -1.96 -8.06 -10.31
N LYS A 34 -2.03 -7.06 -9.43
CA LYS A 34 -3.20 -6.18 -9.24
C LYS A 34 -2.81 -4.72 -9.49
N ILE A 35 -3.73 -3.94 -10.04
CA ILE A 35 -3.60 -2.49 -10.12
C ILE A 35 -4.91 -1.89 -9.61
N ASP A 36 -4.81 -1.01 -8.64
CA ASP A 36 -5.97 -0.34 -8.05
C ASP A 36 -6.37 0.89 -8.87
N ALA A 37 -5.39 1.66 -9.33
CA ALA A 37 -5.63 2.81 -10.20
C ALA A 37 -4.38 3.20 -11.00
N LEU A 38 -4.61 3.94 -12.09
CA LEU A 38 -3.59 4.50 -12.97
C LEU A 38 -3.87 5.98 -13.20
N SER A 39 -2.83 6.79 -13.22
CA SER A 39 -2.92 8.17 -13.70
C SER A 39 -1.69 8.50 -14.53
N SER A 40 -1.88 9.19 -15.65
CA SER A 40 -0.80 9.68 -16.47
C SER A 40 -0.61 11.18 -16.25
N ASN A 41 0.65 11.61 -16.28
CA ASN A 41 0.99 13.00 -16.44
C ASN A 41 1.38 13.23 -17.90
N SER A 42 0.51 13.92 -18.64
CA SER A 42 0.69 14.18 -20.07
C SER A 42 1.95 15.00 -20.39
N GLU A 43 2.43 15.80 -19.44
CA GLU A 43 3.61 16.65 -19.63
C GLU A 43 4.91 15.89 -19.36
N THR A 44 4.95 15.06 -18.31
CA THR A 44 6.18 14.40 -17.88
C THR A 44 6.44 13.06 -18.54
N SER A 45 5.47 12.50 -19.28
CA SER A 45 5.54 11.13 -19.82
C SER A 45 5.70 10.07 -18.72
N GLU A 46 5.17 10.37 -17.54
CA GLU A 46 5.18 9.47 -16.39
C GLU A 46 3.79 8.88 -16.18
N LEU A 47 3.75 7.59 -15.87
CA LEU A 47 2.55 6.87 -15.46
C LEU A 47 2.69 6.51 -13.98
N PHE A 48 1.75 7.00 -13.18
CA PHE A 48 1.62 6.64 -11.77
C PHE A 48 0.75 5.37 -11.67
N ILE A 49 1.30 4.35 -11.01
CA ILE A 49 0.66 3.05 -10.84
C ILE A 49 0.43 2.83 -9.36
N PHE A 50 -0.82 2.66 -8.94
CA PHE A 50 -1.20 2.52 -7.53
C PHE A 50 -1.65 1.09 -7.22
N ASN A 51 -1.18 0.56 -6.09
CA ASN A 51 -1.54 -0.75 -5.58
C ASN A 51 -1.42 -0.75 -4.05
N GLY A 52 -2.54 -1.02 -3.37
CA GLY A 52 -2.62 -1.08 -1.92
C GLY A 52 -2.27 0.26 -1.29
N GLU A 53 -1.22 0.25 -0.48
CA GLU A 53 -0.69 1.44 0.19
C GLU A 53 0.47 2.09 -0.57
N TYR A 54 0.82 1.54 -1.74
CA TYR A 54 2.00 1.89 -2.51
C TYR A 54 1.66 2.47 -3.88
N PHE A 55 2.62 3.18 -4.43
CA PHE A 55 2.63 3.60 -5.82
C PHE A 55 4.02 3.48 -6.43
N TYR A 56 4.03 3.40 -7.76
CA TYR A 56 5.23 3.38 -8.59
C TYR A 56 5.10 4.46 -9.66
N VAL A 57 6.25 4.91 -10.15
CA VAL A 57 6.31 5.79 -11.32
C VAL A 57 6.97 5.01 -12.45
N PHE A 58 6.23 4.79 -13.51
CA PHE A 58 6.74 4.22 -14.75
C PHE A 58 7.08 5.37 -15.71
N ASP A 59 8.33 5.41 -16.15
CA ASP A 59 8.78 6.33 -17.18
C ASP A 59 8.54 5.70 -18.55
N VAL A 60 7.61 6.28 -19.31
CA VAL A 60 7.18 5.74 -20.60
C VAL A 60 8.28 5.85 -21.66
N LYS A 61 9.20 6.81 -21.52
CA LYS A 61 10.30 7.00 -22.49
C LYS A 61 11.39 5.96 -22.29
N SER A 62 11.84 5.77 -21.04
CA SER A 62 12.90 4.81 -20.74
C SER A 62 12.41 3.38 -20.51
N HIS A 63 11.10 3.15 -20.43
CA HIS A 63 10.49 1.87 -20.10
C HIS A 63 10.98 1.30 -18.76
N THR A 64 11.16 2.16 -17.76
CA THR A 64 11.65 1.77 -16.44
C THR A 64 10.65 2.11 -15.34
N ILE A 65 10.55 1.22 -14.35
CA ILE A 65 9.80 1.44 -13.12
C ILE A 65 10.76 1.97 -12.06
N ARG A 66 10.43 3.13 -11.47
CA ARG A 66 11.15 3.70 -10.34
C ARG A 66 10.86 2.92 -9.04
N GLU A 67 11.59 3.25 -8.00
CA GLU A 67 11.40 2.66 -6.67
C GLU A 67 9.95 2.74 -6.17
N GLU A 68 9.55 1.73 -5.40
CA GLU A 68 8.28 1.68 -4.69
C GLU A 68 8.18 2.81 -3.66
N ARG A 69 7.01 3.45 -3.58
CA ARG A 69 6.75 4.55 -2.65
C ARG A 69 5.45 4.32 -1.89
N ILE A 70 5.39 4.77 -0.64
CA ILE A 70 4.18 4.71 0.19
C ILE A 70 3.31 5.93 -0.09
N ILE A 71 2.03 5.75 -0.43
CA ILE A 71 1.09 6.83 -0.79
C ILE A 71 1.01 7.87 0.34
N ARG A 72 0.78 7.42 1.58
CA ARG A 72 0.60 8.31 2.75
C ARG A 72 1.86 9.10 3.15
N LYS A 73 3.03 8.74 2.63
CA LYS A 73 4.25 9.55 2.83
C LYS A 73 4.23 10.84 2.01
N TYR A 74 3.51 10.86 0.89
CA TYR A 74 3.40 12.00 -0.03
C TYR A 74 2.04 12.68 0.05
N TRP A 75 0.98 11.90 0.29
CA TRP A 75 -0.39 12.38 0.48
C TRP A 75 -0.97 11.81 1.79
N PRO A 76 -0.66 12.41 2.95
CA PRO A 76 -1.01 11.87 4.27
C PRO A 76 -2.50 11.63 4.48
N ASP A 77 -3.35 12.47 3.89
CA ASP A 77 -4.81 12.42 4.06
C ASP A 77 -5.50 11.42 3.13
N VAL A 78 -4.77 10.80 2.19
CA VAL A 78 -5.34 9.85 1.24
C VAL A 78 -5.60 8.50 1.91
N ARG A 79 -6.86 8.06 1.82
CA ARG A 79 -7.29 6.73 2.25
C ARG A 79 -6.88 5.69 1.22
N THR A 80 -6.27 4.61 1.69
CA THR A 80 -5.79 3.48 0.89
C THR A 80 -6.60 2.21 1.22
N PRO A 81 -6.72 1.23 0.30
CA PRO A 81 -6.36 1.34 -1.11
C PRO A 81 -7.28 2.31 -1.86
N ILE A 82 -6.75 3.07 -2.81
CA ILE A 82 -7.55 3.98 -3.64
C ILE A 82 -8.35 3.19 -4.68
N ASP A 83 -9.49 3.70 -5.12
CA ASP A 83 -10.33 3.01 -6.12
C ASP A 83 -10.24 3.67 -7.50
N ALA A 84 -9.90 4.96 -7.56
CA ALA A 84 -9.54 5.65 -8.79
C ALA A 84 -8.62 6.84 -8.52
N VAL A 85 -7.90 7.29 -9.54
CA VAL A 85 -7.11 8.52 -9.52
C VAL A 85 -7.25 9.24 -10.86
N SER A 86 -7.22 10.57 -10.85
CA SER A 86 -7.12 11.38 -12.04
C SER A 86 -6.18 12.55 -11.79
N THR A 87 -5.27 12.80 -12.71
CA THR A 87 -4.38 13.96 -12.68
C THR A 87 -4.66 14.83 -13.89
N HIS A 88 -4.77 16.13 -13.67
CA HIS A 88 -4.85 17.12 -14.74
C HIS A 88 -4.04 18.36 -14.37
N VAL A 89 -3.81 19.22 -15.36
CA VAL A 89 -3.11 20.49 -15.16
C VAL A 89 -4.15 21.60 -15.04
N GLU A 90 -4.08 22.35 -13.95
CA GLU A 90 -4.92 23.53 -13.71
C GLU A 90 -4.00 24.70 -13.34
N ASN A 91 -4.00 25.77 -14.16
CA ASN A 91 -3.18 26.97 -13.94
C ASN A 91 -1.68 26.65 -13.69
N GLU A 92 -1.07 25.78 -14.50
CA GLU A 92 0.32 25.30 -14.37
C GLU A 92 0.60 24.41 -13.13
N TYR A 93 -0.43 24.06 -12.36
CA TYR A 93 -0.32 23.13 -11.24
C TYR A 93 -0.85 21.74 -11.61
N PHE A 94 -0.14 20.70 -11.18
CA PHE A 94 -0.66 19.34 -11.24
C PHE A 94 -1.65 19.10 -10.11
N VAL A 95 -2.92 18.93 -10.47
CA VAL A 95 -3.99 18.60 -9.53
C VAL A 95 -4.29 17.11 -9.66
N THR A 96 -4.07 16.36 -8.58
CA THR A 96 -4.38 14.93 -8.50
C THR A 96 -5.56 14.71 -7.57
N ILE A 97 -6.61 14.08 -8.09
CA ILE A 97 -7.83 13.73 -7.38
C ILE A 97 -7.81 12.23 -7.10
N PHE A 98 -7.95 11.87 -5.82
CA PHE A 98 -8.05 10.47 -5.37
C PHE A 98 -9.50 10.15 -5.01
N VAL A 99 -10.00 9.00 -5.46
CA VAL A 99 -11.34 8.52 -5.14
C VAL A 99 -11.25 7.28 -4.27
N LYS A 100 -12.01 7.29 -3.18
CA LYS A 100 -12.24 6.14 -2.30
C LYS A 100 -13.75 5.95 -2.10
N VAL A 101 -14.28 4.81 -2.53
CA VAL A 101 -15.65 4.38 -2.26
C VAL A 101 -15.66 3.70 -0.89
N SER A 102 -16.68 4.02 -0.07
CA SER A 102 -16.81 3.55 1.32
C SER A 102 -17.30 2.11 1.41
#